data_AF-A0A6P3W5F2-F1
#
_entry.id   AF-A0A6P3W5F2-F1
#
_cell.length_a   1.000
_cell.length_b   1.000
_cell.length_c   1.000
_cell.angle_alpha   90.00
_cell.angle_beta   90.00
_cell.angle_gamma   90.00
#
_symmetry.space_group_name_H-M   'P 1'
#
loop_
_entity.id
_entity.type
_entity.pdbx_description
1 polymer ?
#
loop_
_entity_poly.entity_id
_entity_poly.type
_entity_poly.pdbx_seq_one_letter_code
_entity_poly.pdbx_strand_id
1 'polypeptide(L)'
;MKVQDLKGKFKKPVLKKVHMSADAMLSALLGSKHKVSVDLRANLKQVKKEVKEEKKMTSSRRHHLKSMMLARGVVLLEAEAKQAVELKQRYMEENCAFAEFPSSMQELQDLCKTLHQQIDSVDEQRYDMESKVVKADKEIDDLRMKVQDLKGKFKKPALKKVRMSADDMLQALLGSKHHVSMDLRANLKQVKKEVKDEEKDSVGDWRKNIEDKAGMDGRKKMFEGEA
;
A
#
# COMPACT_ATOMS: atom_id res chain seq x y z
N MET A 1 -37.12 -103.53 -32.29
CA MET A 1 -38.46 -102.95 -32.00
C MET A 1 -38.28 -101.81 -31.01
N LYS A 2 -38.88 -100.63 -31.14
CA LYS A 2 -39.59 -99.96 -32.26
C LYS A 2 -39.17 -98.49 -32.21
N VAL A 3 -38.78 -97.91 -33.35
CA VAL A 3 -38.64 -96.45 -33.48
C VAL A 3 -39.99 -95.93 -33.98
N GLN A 4 -40.81 -95.37 -33.09
CA GLN A 4 -42.07 -94.72 -33.48
C GLN A 4 -42.30 -93.42 -32.70
N ASP A 5 -42.43 -92.36 -33.50
CA ASP A 5 -43.28 -91.19 -33.28
C ASP A 5 -42.98 -90.19 -32.15
N LEU A 6 -42.09 -89.23 -32.48
CA LEU A 6 -42.14 -87.86 -31.94
C LEU A 6 -42.27 -86.82 -33.06
N LYS A 7 -43.37 -86.87 -33.84
CA LYS A 7 -43.85 -85.70 -34.62
C LYS A 7 -44.48 -84.64 -33.69
N GLY A 8 -43.66 -84.13 -32.77
CA GLY A 8 -44.00 -83.04 -31.85
C GLY A 8 -43.95 -81.68 -32.54
N LYS A 9 -45.08 -80.99 -32.56
CA LYS A 9 -45.31 -79.70 -33.26
C LYS A 9 -44.28 -78.62 -32.89
N PHE A 10 -43.28 -78.39 -33.76
CA PHE A 10 -42.38 -77.23 -33.65
C PHE A 10 -43.12 -75.91 -33.95
N LYS A 11 -43.73 -75.31 -32.93
CA LYS A 11 -44.11 -73.89 -32.95
C LYS A 11 -42.85 -73.05 -32.78
N LYS A 12 -42.42 -72.34 -33.83
CA LYS A 12 -41.38 -71.31 -33.71
C LYS A 12 -41.83 -70.25 -32.68
N PRO A 13 -41.01 -69.87 -31.69
CA PRO A 13 -41.39 -68.87 -30.71
C PRO A 13 -41.52 -67.48 -31.36
N VAL A 14 -42.54 -66.72 -30.97
CA VAL A 14 -42.74 -65.35 -31.46
C VAL A 14 -41.69 -64.44 -30.82
N LEU A 15 -40.79 -63.89 -31.64
CA LEU A 15 -39.81 -62.90 -31.20
C LEU A 15 -40.54 -61.60 -30.79
N LYS A 16 -40.68 -61.38 -29.49
CA LYS A 16 -41.12 -60.08 -28.96
C LYS A 16 -40.06 -59.03 -29.29
N LYS A 17 -40.43 -57.96 -29.99
CA LYS A 17 -39.57 -56.77 -30.13
C LYS A 17 -39.43 -56.11 -28.76
N VAL A 18 -38.31 -56.36 -28.07
CA VAL A 18 -37.98 -55.67 -26.82
C VAL A 18 -37.39 -54.32 -27.17
N HIS A 19 -38.14 -53.24 -26.96
CA HIS A 19 -37.60 -51.89 -27.05
C HIS A 19 -36.77 -51.61 -25.79
N MET A 20 -35.47 -51.90 -25.82
CA MET A 20 -34.56 -51.47 -24.76
C MET A 20 -34.47 -49.94 -24.75
N SER A 21 -34.53 -49.31 -23.58
CA SER A 21 -34.26 -47.87 -23.48
C SER A 21 -32.78 -47.59 -23.77
N ALA A 22 -32.46 -46.35 -24.17
CA ALA A 22 -31.08 -45.93 -24.36
C ALA A 22 -30.22 -46.18 -23.10
N ASP A 23 -30.77 -45.95 -21.90
CA ASP A 23 -30.09 -46.22 -20.62
C ASP A 23 -29.77 -47.71 -20.40
N ALA A 24 -30.64 -48.61 -20.86
CA ALA A 24 -30.42 -50.05 -20.77
C ALA A 24 -29.31 -50.50 -21.74
N MET A 25 -29.24 -49.92 -22.93
CA MET A 25 -28.13 -50.15 -23.88
C MET A 25 -26.81 -49.58 -23.34
N LEU A 26 -26.84 -48.36 -22.77
CA LEU A 26 -25.66 -47.68 -22.24
C LEU A 26 -25.06 -48.41 -21.03
N SER A 27 -25.91 -48.92 -20.13
CA SER A 27 -25.48 -49.73 -18.98
C SER A 27 -24.85 -51.06 -19.40
N ALA A 28 -25.34 -51.68 -20.48
CA ALA A 28 -24.79 -52.92 -21.01
C ALA A 28 -23.42 -52.72 -21.70
N LEU A 29 -23.21 -51.59 -22.38
CA LEU A 29 -21.95 -51.31 -23.09
C LEU A 29 -20.80 -50.88 -22.16
N LEU A 30 -21.07 -50.05 -21.15
CA LEU A 30 -20.04 -49.45 -20.30
C LEU A 30 -19.82 -50.20 -18.98
N GLY A 31 -20.75 -51.09 -18.63
CA GLY A 31 -20.78 -51.81 -17.35
C GLY A 31 -21.04 -50.88 -16.15
N SER A 32 -21.50 -51.46 -15.04
CA SER A 32 -21.93 -50.72 -13.84
C SER A 32 -20.84 -49.92 -13.10
N LYS A 33 -19.62 -49.82 -13.65
CA LYS A 33 -18.47 -49.12 -13.04
C LYS A 33 -18.28 -47.68 -13.54
N HIS A 34 -18.88 -47.28 -14.66
CA HIS A 34 -18.80 -45.91 -15.17
C HIS A 34 -20.15 -45.19 -15.12
N LYS A 35 -20.57 -44.78 -13.91
CA LYS A 35 -21.39 -43.58 -13.77
C LYS A 35 -20.52 -42.36 -14.08
N VAL A 36 -20.34 -42.06 -15.37
CA VAL A 36 -19.93 -40.72 -15.79
C VAL A 36 -21.10 -39.81 -15.42
N SER A 37 -21.01 -39.14 -14.28
CA SER A 37 -21.93 -38.07 -13.92
C SER A 37 -21.75 -36.98 -14.97
N VAL A 38 -22.76 -36.82 -15.84
CA VAL A 38 -22.82 -35.74 -16.84
C VAL A 38 -23.27 -34.44 -16.16
N ASP A 39 -22.80 -34.22 -14.92
CA ASP A 39 -22.94 -32.95 -14.22
C ASP A 39 -21.95 -31.95 -14.81
N LEU A 40 -22.28 -31.47 -16.02
CA LEU A 40 -21.63 -30.32 -16.67
C LEU A 40 -21.49 -29.15 -15.70
N ARG A 41 -22.44 -28.99 -14.77
CA ARG A 41 -22.42 -27.99 -13.69
C ARG A 41 -21.39 -28.29 -12.58
N ALA A 42 -21.09 -29.55 -12.28
CA ALA A 42 -20.03 -29.94 -11.35
C ALA A 42 -18.65 -29.78 -12.01
N ASN A 43 -18.46 -30.31 -13.23
CA ASN A 43 -17.23 -30.12 -14.00
C ASN A 43 -16.93 -28.63 -14.26
N LEU A 44 -17.93 -27.82 -14.63
CA LEU A 44 -17.74 -26.37 -14.79
C LEU A 44 -17.40 -25.67 -13.46
N LYS A 45 -17.89 -26.15 -12.32
CA LYS A 45 -17.47 -25.64 -10.99
C LYS A 45 -16.03 -26.03 -10.67
N GLN A 46 -15.62 -27.24 -11.03
CA GLN A 46 -14.29 -27.80 -10.76
C GLN A 46 -13.23 -27.12 -11.63
N VAL A 47 -13.47 -26.98 -12.93
CA VAL A 47 -12.64 -26.17 -13.85
C VAL A 47 -12.59 -24.70 -13.39
N LYS A 48 -13.71 -24.10 -12.97
CA LYS A 48 -13.71 -22.72 -12.40
C LYS A 48 -12.99 -22.62 -11.05
N LYS A 49 -12.82 -23.72 -10.31
CA LYS A 49 -12.05 -23.76 -9.07
C LYS A 49 -10.56 -23.86 -9.38
N GLU A 50 -10.17 -24.76 -10.29
CA GLU A 50 -8.79 -24.94 -10.75
C GLU A 50 -8.23 -23.67 -11.42
N VAL A 51 -8.98 -23.05 -12.34
CA VAL A 51 -8.64 -21.74 -12.95
C VAL A 51 -8.58 -20.59 -11.93
N LYS A 52 -9.19 -20.76 -10.75
CA LYS A 52 -9.12 -19.79 -9.64
C LYS A 52 -7.97 -20.10 -8.66
N GLU A 53 -7.50 -21.33 -8.63
CA GLU A 53 -6.33 -21.79 -7.87
C GLU A 53 -5.01 -21.64 -8.64
N GLU A 54 -5.04 -21.24 -9.93
CA GLU A 54 -3.88 -20.68 -10.64
C GLU A 54 -3.38 -19.37 -9.99
N LYS A 55 -2.62 -19.54 -8.90
CA LYS A 55 -1.53 -18.70 -8.36
C LYS A 55 -1.66 -17.19 -8.52
N LYS A 56 -2.86 -16.63 -8.33
CA LYS A 56 -3.04 -15.20 -8.12
C LYS A 56 -2.29 -14.82 -6.84
N MET A 57 -1.22 -14.05 -7.01
CA MET A 57 -0.36 -13.50 -5.95
C MET A 57 -1.16 -13.10 -4.69
N THR A 58 -0.63 -13.38 -3.49
CA THR A 58 -1.36 -13.13 -2.24
C THR A 58 -1.67 -11.65 -2.05
N SER A 59 -2.76 -11.34 -1.33
CA SER A 59 -3.13 -9.94 -1.08
C SER A 59 -2.03 -9.19 -0.33
N SER A 60 -1.38 -9.85 0.64
CA SER A 60 -0.20 -9.31 1.35
C SER A 60 0.92 -8.94 0.37
N ARG A 61 1.31 -9.84 -0.55
CA ARG A 61 2.37 -9.55 -1.54
C ARG A 61 2.02 -8.37 -2.45
N ARG A 62 0.76 -8.19 -2.85
CA ARG A 62 0.33 -6.98 -3.60
C ARG A 62 0.47 -5.70 -2.79
N HIS A 63 0.09 -5.70 -1.51
CA HIS A 63 0.20 -4.51 -0.67
C HIS A 63 1.66 -4.16 -0.38
N HIS A 64 2.50 -5.16 -0.11
CA HIS A 64 3.94 -4.96 0.05
C HIS A 64 4.59 -4.38 -1.23
N LEU A 65 4.28 -4.94 -2.41
CA LEU A 65 4.77 -4.38 -3.68
C LEU A 65 4.29 -2.94 -3.93
N LYS A 66 3.01 -2.64 -3.67
CA LYS A 66 2.50 -1.26 -3.74
C LYS A 66 3.24 -0.31 -2.79
N SER A 67 3.50 -0.75 -1.55
CA SER A 67 4.25 0.03 -0.56
C SER A 67 5.68 0.29 -1.02
N MET A 68 6.38 -0.71 -1.60
CA MET A 68 7.71 -0.54 -2.17
C MET A 68 7.72 0.38 -3.39
N MET A 69 6.72 0.30 -4.27
CA MET A 69 6.57 1.21 -5.41
C MET A 69 6.33 2.65 -4.96
N LEU A 70 5.48 2.87 -3.95
CA LEU A 70 5.24 4.20 -3.38
C LEU A 70 6.48 4.75 -2.68
N ALA A 71 7.19 3.93 -1.89
CA ALA A 71 8.44 4.34 -1.25
C ALA A 71 9.51 4.74 -2.27
N ARG A 72 9.65 3.99 -3.37
CA ARG A 72 10.54 4.38 -4.48
C ARG A 72 10.04 5.64 -5.20
N GLY A 73 8.72 5.81 -5.37
CA GLY A 73 8.12 7.00 -5.96
C GLY A 73 8.44 8.28 -5.18
N VAL A 74 8.38 8.24 -3.84
CA VAL A 74 8.78 9.37 -2.99
C VAL A 74 10.26 9.73 -3.20
N VAL A 75 11.16 8.74 -3.20
CA VAL A 75 12.60 8.97 -3.44
C VAL A 75 12.86 9.57 -4.83
N LEU A 76 12.09 9.18 -5.85
CA LEU A 76 12.20 9.76 -7.20
C LEU A 76 11.69 11.20 -7.24
N LEU A 77 10.57 11.52 -6.59
CA LEU A 77 10.05 12.89 -6.49
C LEU A 77 11.02 13.82 -5.72
N GLU A 78 11.66 13.33 -4.66
CA GLU A 78 12.69 14.09 -3.94
C GLU A 78 13.95 14.33 -4.80
N ALA A 79 14.34 13.36 -5.63
CA ALA A 79 15.46 13.51 -6.57
C ALA A 79 15.13 14.49 -7.69
N GLU A 80 13.93 14.41 -8.27
CA GLU A 80 13.41 15.35 -9.28
C GLU A 80 13.32 16.77 -8.72
N ALA A 81 12.83 16.96 -7.50
CA ALA A 81 12.78 18.26 -6.85
C ALA A 81 14.17 18.88 -6.65
N LYS A 82 15.18 18.07 -6.28
CA LYS A 82 16.59 18.53 -6.18
C LYS A 82 17.14 18.92 -7.56
N GLN A 83 16.92 18.09 -8.57
CA GLN A 83 17.32 18.38 -9.95
C GLN A 83 16.66 19.66 -10.48
N ALA A 84 15.38 19.90 -10.19
CA ALA A 84 14.70 21.13 -10.57
C ALA A 84 15.31 22.39 -9.92
N VAL A 85 15.74 22.30 -8.65
CA VAL A 85 16.46 23.39 -7.97
C VAL A 85 17.84 23.60 -8.59
N GLU A 86 18.60 22.53 -8.87
CA GLU A 86 19.91 22.64 -9.54
C GLU A 86 19.80 23.22 -10.95
N LEU A 87 18.82 22.77 -11.75
CA LEU A 87 18.59 23.29 -13.11
C LEU A 87 18.18 24.76 -13.07
N LYS A 88 17.33 25.16 -12.11
CA LYS A 88 17.02 26.58 -11.89
C LYS A 88 18.27 27.38 -11.53
N GLN A 89 19.12 26.85 -10.65
CA GLN A 89 20.35 27.54 -10.24
C GLN A 89 21.30 27.76 -11.43
N ARG A 90 21.57 26.70 -12.23
CA ARG A 90 22.39 26.80 -13.46
C ARG A 90 21.80 27.80 -14.46
N TYR A 91 20.48 27.76 -14.68
CA TYR A 91 19.81 28.72 -15.55
C TYR A 91 19.97 30.17 -15.07
N MET A 92 19.88 30.42 -13.75
CA MET A 92 20.11 31.75 -13.19
C MET A 92 21.58 32.18 -13.30
N GLU A 93 22.53 31.27 -13.15
CA GLU A 93 23.97 31.54 -13.32
C GLU A 93 24.31 31.90 -14.79
N GLU A 94 23.70 31.22 -15.76
CA GLU A 94 23.90 31.47 -17.19
C GLU A 94 23.21 32.77 -17.69
N ASN A 95 21.98 33.04 -17.23
CA ASN A 95 21.15 34.13 -17.77
C ASN A 95 21.13 35.40 -16.91
N CYS A 96 21.56 35.31 -15.65
CA CYS A 96 21.58 36.41 -14.68
C CYS A 96 22.90 36.39 -13.87
N ALA A 97 24.02 36.17 -14.57
CA ALA A 97 25.35 36.26 -13.99
C ALA A 97 25.55 37.61 -13.27
N PHE A 98 26.27 37.59 -12.15
CA PHE A 98 26.56 38.80 -11.38
C PHE A 98 27.38 39.77 -12.24
N ALA A 99 26.82 40.95 -12.54
CA ALA A 99 27.52 41.98 -13.29
C ALA A 99 28.65 42.58 -12.43
N GLU A 100 29.89 42.45 -12.88
CA GLU A 100 31.01 43.20 -12.31
C GLU A 100 30.78 44.71 -12.56
N PHE A 101 30.89 45.52 -11.51
CA PHE A 101 30.68 46.96 -11.63
C PHE A 101 31.84 47.61 -12.40
N PRO A 102 31.59 48.29 -13.53
CA PRO A 102 32.65 48.96 -14.28
C PRO A 102 33.33 50.05 -13.45
N SER A 103 34.63 50.23 -13.67
CA SER A 103 35.41 51.27 -12.95
C SER A 103 35.25 52.66 -13.56
N SER A 104 34.78 52.79 -14.80
CA SER A 104 34.53 54.09 -15.43
C SER A 104 33.06 54.53 -15.33
N MET A 105 32.85 55.84 -15.21
CA MET A 105 31.52 56.43 -15.13
C MET A 105 30.67 56.21 -16.39
N GLN A 106 31.30 56.13 -17.57
CA GLN A 106 30.60 55.94 -18.84
C GLN A 106 30.08 54.50 -18.97
N GLU A 107 30.95 53.51 -18.75
CA GLU A 107 30.56 52.09 -18.78
C GLU A 107 29.47 51.79 -17.74
N LEU A 108 29.52 52.40 -16.56
CA LEU A 108 28.48 52.27 -15.55
C LEU A 108 27.13 52.85 -16.01
N GLN A 109 27.12 54.02 -16.67
CA GLN A 109 25.89 54.58 -17.23
C GLN A 109 25.30 53.71 -18.34
N ASP A 110 26.15 53.12 -19.18
CA ASP A 110 25.69 52.28 -20.29
C ASP A 110 25.20 50.92 -19.79
N LEU A 111 25.86 50.31 -18.78
CA LEU A 111 25.37 49.13 -18.07
C LEU A 111 23.97 49.37 -17.46
N CYS A 112 23.76 50.51 -16.80
CA CYS A 112 22.45 50.85 -16.23
C CYS A 112 21.34 50.96 -17.30
N LYS A 113 21.65 51.49 -18.49
CA LYS A 113 20.69 51.55 -19.62
C LYS A 113 20.39 50.16 -20.17
N THR A 114 21.41 49.32 -20.33
CA THR A 114 21.26 47.93 -20.81
C THR A 114 20.42 47.10 -19.83
N LEU A 115 20.72 47.17 -18.52
CA LEU A 115 19.94 46.48 -17.50
C LEU A 115 18.47 46.93 -17.49
N HIS A 116 18.20 48.23 -17.64
CA HIS A 116 16.83 48.74 -17.71
C HIS A 116 16.06 48.16 -18.92
N GLN A 117 16.66 48.17 -20.11
CA GLN A 117 16.06 47.58 -21.32
C GLN A 117 15.84 46.05 -21.19
N GLN A 118 16.76 45.35 -20.52
CA GLN A 118 16.63 43.92 -20.23
C GLN A 118 15.49 43.64 -19.25
N ILE A 119 15.30 44.47 -18.22
CA ILE A 119 14.19 44.35 -17.26
C ILE A 119 12.84 44.47 -17.99
N ASP A 120 12.68 45.47 -18.86
CA ASP A 120 11.43 45.66 -19.60
C ASP A 120 11.10 44.45 -20.50
N SER A 121 12.10 43.93 -21.23
CA SER A 121 11.91 42.74 -22.08
C SER A 121 11.65 41.45 -21.29
N VAL A 122 12.28 41.28 -20.12
CA VAL A 122 12.07 40.12 -19.25
C VAL A 122 10.68 40.19 -18.58
N ASP A 123 10.18 41.37 -18.22
CA ASP A 123 8.83 41.48 -17.67
C ASP A 123 7.73 41.23 -18.71
N GLU A 124 7.93 41.67 -19.96
CA GLU A 124 7.05 41.29 -21.08
C GLU A 124 7.01 39.76 -21.26
N GLN A 125 8.17 39.11 -21.33
CA GLN A 125 8.26 37.65 -21.42
C GLN A 125 7.61 36.95 -20.21
N ARG A 126 7.79 37.47 -19.00
CA ARG A 126 7.18 36.96 -17.76
C ARG A 126 5.66 37.05 -17.83
N TYR A 127 5.11 38.21 -18.23
CA TYR A 127 3.67 38.42 -18.41
C TYR A 127 3.07 37.44 -19.43
N ASP A 128 3.78 37.24 -20.54
CA ASP A 128 3.33 36.39 -21.63
C ASP A 128 3.35 34.89 -21.25
N MET A 129 4.32 34.49 -20.42
CA MET A 129 4.37 33.16 -19.80
C MET A 129 3.31 32.96 -18.72
N GLU A 130 3.08 33.95 -17.87
CA GLU A 130 2.00 33.96 -16.87
C GLU A 130 0.62 33.82 -17.54
N SER A 131 0.38 34.56 -18.63
CA SER A 131 -0.83 34.45 -19.46
C SER A 131 -1.05 33.03 -20.03
N LYS A 132 0.03 32.33 -20.41
CA LYS A 132 -0.03 30.93 -20.89
C LYS A 132 -0.36 29.97 -19.75
N VAL A 133 0.26 30.13 -18.57
CA VAL A 133 -0.03 29.32 -17.38
C VAL A 133 -1.49 29.49 -16.94
N VAL A 134 -1.98 30.73 -16.82
CA VAL A 134 -3.37 31.02 -16.44
C VAL A 134 -4.39 30.43 -17.41
N LYS A 135 -4.07 30.32 -18.70
CA LYS A 135 -4.93 29.63 -19.70
C LYS A 135 -4.93 28.12 -19.48
N ALA A 136 -3.76 27.53 -19.24
CA ALA A 136 -3.63 26.10 -18.97
C ALA A 136 -4.32 25.69 -17.66
N ASP A 137 -4.20 26.47 -16.59
CA ASP A 137 -4.87 26.21 -15.31
C ASP A 137 -6.40 26.23 -15.45
N LYS A 138 -6.95 27.19 -16.20
CA LYS A 138 -8.39 27.24 -16.53
C LYS A 138 -8.84 26.00 -17.30
N GLU A 139 -8.07 25.56 -18.30
CA GLU A 139 -8.38 24.34 -19.04
C GLU A 139 -8.32 23.10 -18.13
N ILE A 140 -7.32 23.01 -17.25
CA ILE A 140 -7.18 21.94 -16.26
C ILE A 140 -8.39 21.90 -15.32
N ASP A 141 -8.87 23.04 -14.84
CA ASP A 141 -10.04 23.10 -13.94
C ASP A 141 -11.35 22.79 -14.67
N ASP A 142 -11.55 23.27 -15.89
CA ASP A 142 -12.67 22.86 -16.76
C ASP A 142 -12.68 21.34 -17.00
N LEU A 143 -11.51 20.75 -17.27
CA LEU A 143 -11.36 19.30 -17.44
C LEU A 143 -11.59 18.54 -16.12
N ARG A 144 -11.13 19.06 -14.98
CA ARG A 144 -11.42 18.50 -13.64
C ARG A 144 -12.92 18.50 -13.37
N MET A 145 -13.64 19.58 -13.67
CA MET A 145 -15.09 19.66 -13.54
C MET A 145 -15.80 18.64 -14.43
N LYS A 146 -15.46 18.58 -15.74
CA LYS A 146 -15.99 17.57 -16.66
C LYS A 146 -15.75 16.14 -16.16
N VAL A 147 -14.57 15.85 -15.60
CA VAL A 147 -14.25 14.54 -14.99
C VAL A 147 -15.08 14.25 -13.73
N GLN A 148 -15.44 15.26 -12.93
CA GLN A 148 -16.33 15.10 -11.78
C GLN A 148 -17.78 14.80 -12.22
N ASP A 149 -18.29 15.55 -13.20
CA ASP A 149 -19.64 15.34 -13.74
C ASP A 149 -19.77 13.97 -14.41
N LEU A 150 -18.79 13.55 -15.22
CA LEU A 150 -18.73 12.20 -15.81
C LEU A 150 -18.61 11.08 -14.78
N LYS A 151 -17.94 11.31 -13.64
CA LYS A 151 -17.90 10.37 -12.51
C LYS A 151 -19.20 10.36 -11.69
N GLY A 152 -20.14 11.25 -12.01
CA GLY A 152 -21.40 11.45 -11.31
C GLY A 152 -21.22 12.28 -10.04
N LYS A 153 -21.74 13.52 -10.06
CA LYS A 153 -21.83 14.41 -8.88
C LYS A 153 -22.44 13.72 -7.65
N PHE A 154 -23.38 12.81 -7.89
CA PHE A 154 -23.78 11.78 -6.93
C PHE A 154 -23.11 10.44 -7.26
N LYS A 155 -22.00 10.13 -6.57
CA LYS A 155 -21.67 8.73 -6.30
C LYS A 155 -22.82 8.15 -5.49
N LYS A 156 -23.77 7.45 -6.14
CA LYS A 156 -24.85 6.73 -5.45
C LYS A 156 -24.19 5.92 -4.33
N PRO A 157 -24.48 6.19 -3.04
CA PRO A 157 -23.80 5.50 -1.95
C PRO A 157 -24.06 4.01 -2.13
N ALA A 158 -23.01 3.26 -2.45
CA ALA A 158 -23.13 1.83 -2.60
C ALA A 158 -23.65 1.32 -1.26
N LEU A 159 -24.85 0.73 -1.25
CA LEU A 159 -25.51 0.23 -0.05
C LEU A 159 -24.64 -0.87 0.56
N LYS A 160 -23.68 -0.47 1.39
CA LYS A 160 -22.80 -1.37 2.10
C LYS A 160 -23.71 -2.18 3.01
N LYS A 161 -23.74 -3.50 2.81
CA LYS A 161 -24.35 -4.42 3.75
C LYS A 161 -23.48 -4.44 5.00
N VAL A 162 -23.67 -3.45 5.87
CA VAL A 162 -23.06 -3.38 7.19
C VAL A 162 -23.57 -4.59 7.96
N ARG A 163 -22.68 -5.56 8.13
CA ARG A 163 -22.81 -6.55 9.20
C ARG A 163 -22.23 -5.89 10.45
N MET A 164 -22.78 -6.22 11.62
CA MET A 164 -22.26 -5.75 12.90
C MET A 164 -20.75 -5.94 12.93
N SER A 165 -20.01 -4.94 13.43
CA SER A 165 -18.56 -5.06 13.55
C SER A 165 -18.20 -6.16 14.55
N ALA A 166 -16.94 -6.60 14.53
CA ALA A 166 -16.46 -7.54 15.54
C ALA A 166 -16.62 -6.94 16.94
N ASP A 167 -16.36 -5.64 17.09
CA ASP A 167 -16.48 -4.92 18.37
C ASP A 167 -17.95 -4.80 18.82
N ASP A 168 -18.90 -4.48 17.91
CA ASP A 168 -20.33 -4.46 18.23
C ASP A 168 -20.83 -5.85 18.69
N MET A 169 -20.39 -6.91 18.01
CA MET A 169 -20.76 -8.29 18.36
C MET A 169 -20.11 -8.72 19.69
N LEU A 170 -18.85 -8.37 19.94
CA LEU A 170 -18.16 -8.68 21.19
C LEU A 170 -18.75 -7.89 22.37
N GLN A 171 -19.08 -6.61 22.19
CA GLN A 171 -19.75 -5.81 23.20
C GLN A 171 -21.17 -6.33 23.51
N ALA A 172 -21.91 -6.79 22.49
CA ALA A 172 -23.22 -7.40 22.68
C ALA A 172 -23.17 -8.80 23.34
N LEU A 173 -22.12 -9.60 23.09
CA LEU A 173 -21.97 -10.96 23.62
C LEU A 173 -21.27 -11.04 24.99
N LEU A 174 -20.34 -10.12 25.27
CA LEU A 174 -19.48 -10.14 26.47
C LEU A 174 -19.77 -8.96 27.43
N GLY A 175 -20.65 -8.03 27.04
CA GLY A 175 -21.02 -6.87 27.84
C GLY A 175 -19.88 -5.90 28.09
N SER A 176 -20.01 -5.08 29.15
CA SER A 176 -19.03 -4.04 29.50
C SER A 176 -17.67 -4.57 29.97
N LYS A 177 -17.54 -5.88 30.24
CA LYS A 177 -16.34 -6.45 30.89
C LYS A 177 -15.15 -6.64 29.92
N HIS A 178 -15.40 -6.70 28.61
CA HIS A 178 -14.38 -6.87 27.57
C HIS A 178 -14.45 -5.78 26.48
N HIS A 179 -14.47 -4.52 26.88
CA HIS A 179 -14.21 -3.41 25.95
C HIS A 179 -12.71 -3.30 25.64
N VAL A 180 -12.22 -4.16 24.74
CA VAL A 180 -10.87 -4.06 24.18
C VAL A 180 -10.97 -3.20 22.91
N SER A 181 -10.68 -1.90 23.01
CA SER A 181 -10.55 -1.09 21.79
C SER A 181 -9.35 -1.59 20.98
N MET A 182 -9.57 -2.02 19.74
CA MET A 182 -8.50 -2.40 18.82
C MET A 182 -7.73 -1.18 18.25
N ASP A 183 -7.70 -0.08 19.01
CA ASP A 183 -6.89 1.09 18.72
C ASP A 183 -5.41 0.75 18.91
N LEU A 184 -4.77 0.33 17.82
CA LEU A 184 -3.32 0.10 17.74
C LEU A 184 -2.51 1.32 18.22
N ARG A 185 -3.11 2.51 18.19
CA ARG A 185 -2.53 3.78 18.65
C ARG A 185 -2.64 4.00 20.17
N ALA A 186 -3.62 3.41 20.85
CA ALA A 186 -3.80 3.51 22.30
C ALA A 186 -2.90 2.53 23.08
N ASN A 187 -2.57 1.39 22.46
CA ASN A 187 -1.73 0.35 23.06
C ASN A 187 -0.21 0.58 22.85
N LEU A 188 0.16 1.58 22.03
CA LEU A 188 1.52 2.10 21.99
C LEU A 188 1.71 3.04 23.19
N LYS A 189 2.54 2.65 24.15
CA LYS A 189 2.86 3.46 25.34
C LYS A 189 3.28 4.87 24.90
N GLN A 190 2.42 5.85 25.16
CA GLN A 190 2.80 7.25 25.18
C GLN A 190 3.88 7.39 26.26
N VAL A 191 5.11 7.73 25.88
CA VAL A 191 6.20 7.98 26.83
C VAL A 191 5.91 9.31 27.52
N LYS A 192 4.97 9.29 28.47
CA LYS A 192 4.80 10.35 29.44
C LYS A 192 5.99 10.31 30.38
N LYS A 193 6.81 11.35 30.26
CA LYS A 193 7.73 11.81 31.29
C LYS A 193 6.88 12.28 32.47
N GLU A 194 6.45 11.35 33.31
CA GLU A 194 5.75 11.67 34.55
C GLU A 194 6.76 12.27 35.53
N VAL A 195 6.65 13.57 35.74
CA VAL A 195 7.37 14.27 36.80
C VAL A 195 6.74 13.84 38.12
N LYS A 196 7.33 12.81 38.74
CA LYS A 196 7.08 12.48 40.14
C LYS A 196 7.74 13.58 40.98
N ASP A 197 6.95 14.53 41.46
CA ASP A 197 7.43 15.69 42.24
C ASP A 197 7.75 15.36 43.72
N GLU A 198 8.14 14.10 43.98
CA GLU A 198 8.43 13.55 45.30
C GLU A 198 9.72 12.70 45.26
N GLU A 199 10.86 13.39 45.29
CA GLU A 199 12.16 13.01 45.90
C GLU A 199 13.24 14.03 45.49
N LYS A 200 13.05 15.30 45.88
CA LYS A 200 14.15 16.27 45.93
C LYS A 200 15.00 15.97 47.16
N ASP A 201 16.06 15.15 46.97
CA ASP A 201 17.28 15.16 47.82
C ASP A 201 18.38 14.17 47.39
N SER A 202 18.15 13.29 46.40
CA SER A 202 19.08 12.19 46.04
C SER A 202 19.99 12.42 44.82
N VAL A 203 20.06 13.65 44.29
CA VAL A 203 21.03 14.02 43.22
C VAL A 203 22.02 15.06 43.74
N GLY A 204 22.84 14.64 44.72
CA GLY A 204 23.94 15.43 45.24
C GLY A 204 25.06 15.65 44.22
N ASP A 205 25.62 16.86 44.22
CA ASP A 205 26.64 17.32 43.27
C ASP A 205 27.90 16.43 43.26
N TRP A 206 28.17 15.78 42.12
CA TRP A 206 29.33 14.89 41.92
C TRP A 206 30.67 15.62 41.89
N ARG A 207 30.73 16.96 41.92
CA ARG A 207 31.99 17.71 41.96
C ARG A 207 32.73 17.67 43.30
N LYS A 208 32.09 17.26 44.39
CA LYS A 208 32.62 17.47 45.75
C LYS A 208 33.63 16.43 46.27
N ASN A 209 34.04 15.45 45.47
CA ASN A 209 34.85 14.31 45.93
C ASN A 209 36.25 14.21 45.27
N ILE A 210 36.74 15.29 44.65
CA ILE A 210 38.00 15.30 43.88
C ILE A 210 39.08 16.25 44.44
N GLU A 211 38.77 17.17 45.35
CA GLU A 211 39.76 18.12 45.89
C GLU A 211 40.43 17.63 47.21
N ASP A 212 39.76 16.85 48.06
CA ASP A 212 40.23 16.48 49.41
C ASP A 212 41.31 15.37 49.48
N LYS A 213 42.00 15.03 48.38
CA LYS A 213 43.09 14.03 48.37
C LYS A 213 44.41 14.48 47.74
N ALA A 214 44.55 15.78 47.45
CA ALA A 214 45.82 16.37 47.03
C ALA A 214 46.63 16.90 48.24
N GLY A 215 47.06 16.01 49.15
CA GLY A 215 48.01 16.40 50.20
C GLY A 215 47.99 15.59 51.49
N MET A 216 48.65 14.42 51.50
CA MET A 216 49.22 13.87 52.74
C MET A 216 50.45 13.00 52.44
N ASP A 217 51.54 13.68 52.10
CA ASP A 217 52.90 13.14 52.24
C ASP A 217 53.20 12.97 53.74
N GLY A 218 53.74 11.81 54.16
CA GLY A 218 53.98 11.55 55.59
C GLY A 218 53.97 10.08 56.03
N ARG A 219 55.09 9.39 55.84
CA ARG A 219 55.63 8.26 56.65
C ARG A 219 54.66 7.50 57.61
N LYS A 220 54.20 6.30 57.21
CA LYS A 220 53.55 5.35 58.15
C LYS A 220 54.54 4.69 59.12
N LYS A 221 54.16 4.71 60.41
CA LYS A 221 54.80 4.16 61.62
C LYS A 221 53.72 4.10 62.73
N MET A 222 53.69 3.20 63.73
CA MET A 222 54.52 2.03 64.08
C MET A 222 53.62 0.79 64.34
N PHE A 223 54.24 -0.38 64.25
CA PHE A 223 54.12 -1.60 65.08
C PHE A 223 53.14 -1.70 66.28
N GLU A 224 52.58 -2.92 66.39
CA GLU A 224 52.32 -3.79 67.57
C GLU A 224 51.62 -3.27 68.86
N GLY A 225 50.74 -4.12 69.42
CA GLY A 225 50.18 -3.99 70.77
C GLY A 225 48.94 -4.85 70.99
N GLU A 226 49.07 -5.92 71.78
CA GLU A 226 48.02 -6.91 72.11
C GLU A 226 47.28 -6.56 73.42
N ALA A 227 45.95 -6.73 73.45
CA ALA A 227 45.11 -6.93 74.65
C ALA A 227 43.66 -7.30 74.25
#